data_AF-X0UG38-F1
#
_entry.id   AF-X0UG38-F1
#
_cell.length_a   1.000
_cell.length_b   1.000
_cell.length_c   1.000
_cell.angle_alpha   90.00
_cell.angle_beta   90.00
_cell.angle_gamma   90.00
#
_symmetry.space_group_name_H-M   'P 1'
#
loop_
_entity.id
_entity.type
_entity.pdbx_description
1 polymer ?
#
loop_
_entity_poly.entity_id
_entity_poly.type
_entity_poly.pdbx_seq_one_letter_code
_entity_poly.pdbx_strand_id
1 'polypeptide(L)' 'TGFKEKVAVSGRVMSRSTHIQVLLEDDIVGEVVVRPVEEHGLEVWCEVYGDAKKGLHLPELEKLMNTDPLRKFVPRRRYR' A
#
# COMPACT_ATOMS: atom_id res chain seq x y z
N THR A 1 -13.35 3.39 -30.52
CA THR A 1 -14.60 3.57 -29.77
C THR A 1 -14.29 3.30 -28.30
N GLY A 2 -13.75 4.25 -27.55
CA GLY A 2 -14.49 5.39 -27.03
C GLY A 2 -15.08 5.03 -25.66
N PHE A 3 -14.29 5.14 -24.59
CA PHE A 3 -14.79 5.19 -23.22
C PHE A 3 -13.96 6.22 -22.43
N LYS A 4 -14.42 7.48 -22.50
CA LYS A 4 -14.17 8.46 -21.43
C LYS A 4 -15.19 8.15 -20.35
N GLU A 5 -14.73 7.92 -19.13
CA GLU A 5 -15.59 8.14 -17.97
C GLU A 5 -14.76 8.77 -16.86
N LYS A 6 -15.01 10.07 -16.67
CA LYS A 6 -14.57 10.81 -15.49
C LYS A 6 -15.65 10.60 -14.44
N VAL A 7 -15.31 9.97 -13.33
CA VAL A 7 -16.17 9.92 -12.15
C VAL A 7 -15.40 10.51 -10.99
N ALA A 8 -15.66 11.79 -10.74
CA ALA A 8 -15.30 12.46 -9.51
C ALA A 8 -16.48 12.33 -8.55
N VAL A 9 -16.30 11.58 -7.46
CA VAL A 9 -17.24 11.52 -6.33
C VAL A 9 -16.42 11.79 -5.07
N SER A 10 -16.70 12.92 -4.43
CA SER A 10 -16.23 13.39 -3.11
C SER A 10 -14.99 12.70 -2.52
N GLY A 11 -13.82 13.29 -2.71
CA GLY A 11 -12.63 13.06 -1.86
C GLY A 11 -11.97 11.68 -1.92
N ARG A 12 -12.56 10.69 -2.59
CA ARG A 12 -11.98 9.36 -2.79
C ARG A 12 -11.41 9.25 -4.20
N VAL A 13 -10.09 9.19 -4.32
CA VAL A 13 -9.46 8.70 -5.55
C VAL A 13 -9.73 7.21 -5.60
N MET A 14 -10.73 6.78 -6.40
CA MET A 14 -10.91 5.35 -6.70
C MET A 14 -9.79 4.90 -7.62
N SER A 15 -8.67 4.49 -7.04
CA SER A 15 -7.59 3.84 -7.78
C SER A 15 -8.07 2.46 -8.23
N ARG A 16 -8.09 2.21 -9.54
CA ARG A 16 -8.32 0.85 -10.06
C ARG A 16 -7.03 0.06 -9.91
N SER A 17 -6.99 -0.87 -8.96
CA SER A 17 -5.90 -1.84 -8.83
C SER A 17 -6.29 -3.19 -9.43
N THR A 18 -5.31 -3.87 -10.01
CA THR A 18 -5.42 -5.28 -10.39
C THR A 18 -4.80 -6.13 -9.30
N HIS A 19 -5.56 -7.08 -8.79
CA HIS A 19 -5.11 -8.00 -7.74
C HIS A 19 -4.80 -9.34 -8.38
N ILE A 20 -3.55 -9.79 -8.24
CA ILE A 20 -3.05 -11.04 -8.79
C ILE A 20 -2.70 -11.94 -7.59
N GLN A 21 -3.35 -13.10 -7.51
CA GLN A 21 -2.98 -14.12 -6.54
C GLN A 21 -1.86 -14.97 -7.13
N VAL A 22 -0.82 -15.21 -6.34
CA VAL A 22 0.31 -16.06 -6.69
C VAL A 22 0.45 -17.16 -5.64
N LEU A 23 0.65 -18.39 -6.08
CA LEU A 23 1.01 -19.48 -5.20
C LEU A 23 2.54 -19.48 -5.06
N LEU A 24 3.03 -19.37 -3.83
CA LEU A 24 4.44 -19.46 -3.47
C LEU A 24 4.74 -20.89 -3.01
N GLU A 25 6.00 -21.15 -2.66
CA GLU A 25 6.40 -22.41 -2.03
C GLU A 25 5.59 -22.64 -0.73
N ASP A 26 5.49 -23.91 -0.31
CA ASP A 26 4.79 -24.33 0.90
C ASP A 26 3.30 -23.93 0.98
N ASP A 27 2.60 -23.92 -0.17
CA ASP A 27 1.17 -23.58 -0.29
C ASP A 27 0.81 -22.18 0.23
N ILE A 28 1.79 -21.27 0.31
CA ILE A 28 1.57 -19.90 0.74
C ILE A 28 0.95 -19.10 -0.41
N VAL A 29 -0.22 -18.48 -0.18
CA VAL A 29 -0.86 -17.60 -1.16
C VAL A 29 -0.40 -16.17 -0.95
N GLY A 30 0.36 -15.64 -1.91
CA GLY A 30 0.73 -14.23 -1.99
C GLY A 30 -0.27 -13.42 -2.81
N GLU A 31 -0.44 -12.15 -2.46
CA GLU A 31 -1.20 -11.18 -3.27
C GLU A 31 -0.25 -10.10 -3.81
N VAL A 32 -0.32 -9.89 -5.12
CA VAL A 32 0.36 -8.79 -5.81
C VAL A 32 -0.70 -7.79 -6.27
N VAL A 33 -0.63 -6.57 -5.71
CA VAL A 33 -1.53 -5.47 -6.06
C VAL A 33 -0.83 -4.55 -7.07
N VAL A 34 -1.26 -4.58 -8.32
CA VAL A 34 -0.73 -3.73 -9.40
C VAL A 34 -1.55 -2.46 -9.49
N ARG A 35 -0.89 -1.31 -9.38
CA ARG A 35 -1.50 0.01 -9.53
C ARG A 35 -1.26 0.59 -10.93
N PRO A 36 -2.12 1.52 -11.40
CA PRO A 36 -1.92 2.22 -12.66
C PRO A 36 -0.59 2.98 -12.66
N VAL A 37 0.05 3.10 -13.83
CA VAL A 37 1.35 3.78 -13.97
C VAL A 37 1.25 5.28 -13.66
N GLU A 38 0.07 5.87 -13.85
CA GLU A 38 -0.22 7.27 -13.54
C GLU A 38 -0.16 7.54 -12.03
N GLU A 39 -0.28 6.50 -11.21
CA GLU A 39 -0.15 6.57 -9.76
C GLU A 39 1.28 6.34 -9.27
N HIS A 40 2.22 6.09 -10.19
CA HIS A 40 3.62 5.89 -9.85
C HIS A 40 4.21 7.15 -9.19
N GLY A 41 4.77 6.99 -8.00
CA GLY A 41 5.35 8.08 -7.22
C GLY A 41 4.35 8.99 -6.49
N LEU A 42 3.04 8.73 -6.59
CA LEU A 42 2.05 9.46 -5.80
C LEU A 42 2.11 9.03 -4.33
N GLU A 43 2.31 10.00 -3.44
CA GLU A 43 2.17 9.77 -2.00
C GLU A 43 0.70 9.51 -1.65
N VAL A 44 0.45 8.37 -0.99
CA VAL A 44 -0.87 8.01 -0.48
C VAL A 44 -0.89 8.23 1.02
N TRP A 45 -1.95 8.86 1.52
CA TRP A 45 -2.14 9.08 2.96
C TRP A 45 -2.98 7.97 3.57
N CYS A 46 -2.65 7.58 4.80
CA CYS A 46 -3.43 6.67 5.60
C CYS A 46 -4.61 7.41 6.23
N GLU A 47 -5.84 7.04 5.89
CA GLU A 47 -7.04 7.66 6.46
C GLU A 47 -7.17 7.44 7.98
N VAL A 48 -6.64 6.31 8.48
CA VAL A 48 -6.73 5.94 9.90
C VAL A 48 -5.72 6.71 10.76
N TYR A 49 -4.49 6.84 10.27
CA TYR A 49 -3.38 7.39 11.06
C TYR A 49 -2.94 8.79 10.64
N GLY A 50 -3.35 9.26 9.46
CA GLY A 50 -3.01 10.59 8.93
C GLY A 50 -1.55 10.73 8.51
N ASP A 51 -0.82 9.63 8.34
CA ASP A 51 0.57 9.60 7.88
C ASP A 51 0.68 9.08 6.43
N ALA A 52 1.83 9.33 5.80
CA ALA A 52 2.10 8.81 4.46
C ALA A 52 2.24 7.29 4.52
N LYS A 53 1.49 6.56 3.70
CA LYS A 53 1.65 5.13 3.51
C LYS A 53 3.02 4.87 2.87
N LYS A 54 3.94 4.35 3.67
CA LYS A 54 5.27 3.89 3.23
C LYS A 54 5.37 2.39 3.46
N GLY A 55 5.75 1.65 2.42
CA GLY A 55 6.10 0.24 2.53
C GLY A 55 7.53 0.08 3.04
N LEU A 56 7.91 -1.16 3.35
CA LEU A 56 9.30 -1.57 3.55
C LEU A 56 9.78 -2.26 2.28
N HIS A 57 11.00 -1.97 1.85
CA HIS A 57 11.69 -2.82 0.88
C HIS A 57 12.10 -4.14 1.53
N LEU A 58 12.32 -5.17 0.71
CA LEU A 58 12.67 -6.50 1.21
C LEU A 58 13.86 -6.49 2.21
N PRO A 59 14.98 -5.78 1.97
CA PRO A 59 16.08 -5.73 2.93
C PRO A 59 15.70 -5.04 4.26
N GLU A 60 14.81 -4.04 4.21
CA GLU A 60 14.34 -3.36 5.41
C GLU A 60 13.40 -4.25 6.23
N LEU A 61 12.57 -5.05 5.54
CA LEU A 61 11.72 -6.05 6.15
C LEU A 61 12.54 -7.16 6.81
N GLU A 62 13.53 -7.73 6.11
CA GLU A 62 14.44 -8.73 6.68
C GLU A 62 15.15 -8.21 7.94
N LYS A 63 15.68 -6.98 7.88
CA LYS A 63 16.31 -6.35 9.04
C LYS A 63 15.33 -6.19 10.20
N LEU A 64 14.10 -5.78 9.92
CA LEU A 64 13.08 -5.62 10.95
C LEU A 64 12.76 -6.96 11.61
N MET A 65 12.53 -8.01 10.83
CA MET A 65 12.21 -9.35 11.34
C MET A 65 13.31 -9.89 12.26
N ASN A 66 14.57 -9.59 11.97
CA ASN A 66 15.71 -10.01 12.78
C ASN A 66 15.94 -9.16 14.04
N THR A 67 15.49 -7.90 14.06
CA THR A 67 15.81 -6.96 15.14
C THR A 67 14.65 -6.67 16.09
N ASP A 68 13.45 -6.46 15.56
CA ASP A 68 12.24 -6.16 16.34
C ASP A 68 10.99 -6.60 15.56
N PRO A 69 10.70 -7.92 15.52
CA PRO A 69 9.54 -8.44 14.78
C PRO A 69 8.19 -7.98 15.38
N LEU A 70 8.17 -7.46 16.61
CA LEU A 70 6.97 -6.98 17.29
C LEU A 70 6.81 -5.45 17.21
N ARG A 71 7.60 -4.80 16.35
CA ARG A 71 7.57 -3.34 16.19
C ARG A 71 6.16 -2.87 15.81
N LYS A 72 5.63 -1.94 16.60
CA LYS A 72 4.38 -1.24 16.27
C LYS A 72 4.66 -0.16 15.24
N PHE A 73 3.90 -0.16 14.15
CA PHE A 73 3.94 0.87 13.09
C PHE A 73 2.97 2.03 13.35
N VAL A 74 2.42 2.12 14.56
CA VAL A 74 1.50 3.20 14.91
C VAL A 74 2.31 4.48 15.14
N PRO A 75 1.97 5.61 14.49
CA PRO A 75 2.64 6.88 14.74
C PRO A 75 2.59 7.24 16.22
N ARG A 76 3.72 7.65 16.79
CA ARG A 76 3.73 8.26 18.12
C ARG A 76 2.95 9.56 17.99
N ARG A 77 1.77 9.66 18.61
CA ARG A 77 0.92 10.86 18.62
C ARG A 77 1.79 12.11 18.69
N ARG A 78 1.73 12.98 17.68
CA ARG A 78 2.17 14.37 17.83
C ARG A 78 1.18 14.99 18.82
N TYR A 79 1.49 14.91 20.12
CA TYR A 79 0.90 15.85 21.07
C TYR A 79 1.27 17.23 20.55
N ARG A 80 0.24 17.96 20.11
CA ARG A 80 0.34 19.37 19.77
C ARG A 80 -0.09 20.16 21.00
#